data_AF-A0A524PLU1-F1
#
_entry.id   AF-A0A524PLU1-F1
#
_cell.length_a   1.000
_cell.length_b   1.000
_cell.length_c   1.000
_cell.angle_alpha   90.00
_cell.angle_beta   90.00
_cell.angle_gamma   90.00
#
_symmetry.space_group_name_H-M   'P 1'
#
loop_
_entity.id
_entity.type
_entity.pdbx_description
1 polymer ?
#
loop_
_entity_poly.entity_id
_entity_poly.type
_entity_poly.pdbx_seq_one_letter_code
_entity_poly.pdbx_strand_id
1 'polypeptide(L)'
;MNTSLRRRLLAGLILGFIVVLGLALLSDIRQVGNHLAAFSWRLLPLILGGTLFNYTLRFIKWHYYLGLIGIRSLSWRRSLRLFIAGFPLAVTPGKVGEALKGVWLHQETGTPVARAVPVVLAERISDGLAVLALSSLGVIAYPRYWPAFASILGILLLGVILSQIRPAALWCLGLAERLPLVSRFGASLREFYEGTFVLFRPGATLIAVSLGTVAWLGEGLAMYWVLLGLGIAPGTNTAATAVFVLSFSTVIGAVSA
;
A
#
# COMPACT_ATOMS: atom_id res chain seq x y z
N MET A 1 -29.13 -5.59 -7.61
CA MET A 1 -27.83 -6.21 -7.24
C MET A 1 -27.82 -7.62 -7.81
N ASN A 2 -26.84 -7.98 -8.63
CA ASN A 2 -26.85 -9.23 -9.41
C ASN A 2 -26.84 -10.46 -8.47
N THR A 3 -27.70 -11.46 -8.71
CA THR A 3 -27.89 -12.64 -7.82
C THR A 3 -26.60 -13.44 -7.63
N SER A 4 -25.73 -13.45 -8.64
CA SER A 4 -24.40 -14.06 -8.58
C SER A 4 -23.45 -13.37 -7.59
N LEU A 5 -23.50 -12.04 -7.49
CA LEU A 5 -22.66 -11.25 -6.58
C LEU A 5 -23.07 -11.49 -5.13
N ARG A 6 -24.38 -11.51 -4.85
CA ARG A 6 -24.91 -11.80 -3.51
C ARG A 6 -24.47 -13.19 -3.02
N ARG A 7 -24.51 -14.20 -3.89
CA ARG A 7 -24.09 -15.57 -3.54
C ARG A 7 -22.59 -15.66 -3.23
N ARG A 8 -21.74 -14.97 -4.01
CA ARG A 8 -20.28 -14.90 -3.77
C ARG A 8 -19.94 -14.15 -2.49
N LEU A 9 -20.63 -13.04 -2.21
CA LEU A 9 -20.47 -12.28 -0.97
C LEU A 9 -20.87 -13.12 0.25
N LEU A 10 -22.00 -13.83 0.19
CA LEU A 10 -22.44 -14.73 1.25
C LEU A 10 -21.45 -15.88 1.46
N ALA A 11 -20.94 -16.49 0.40
CA ALA A 11 -19.92 -17.54 0.49
C ALA A 11 -18.63 -17.02 1.15
N GLY A 12 -18.16 -15.82 0.79
CA GLY A 12 -17.00 -15.19 1.42
C GLY A 12 -17.23 -14.86 2.90
N LEU A 13 -18.41 -14.38 3.26
CA LEU A 13 -18.81 -14.14 4.65
C LEU A 13 -18.83 -15.41 5.48
N ILE A 14 -19.42 -16.49 4.95
CA ILE A 14 -19.47 -17.80 5.61
C ILE A 14 -18.05 -18.37 5.78
N LEU A 15 -17.22 -18.28 4.73
CA LEU A 15 -15.82 -18.72 4.81
C LEU A 15 -15.04 -17.93 5.86
N GLY A 16 -15.17 -16.60 5.87
CA GLY A 16 -14.53 -15.74 6.86
C GLY A 16 -15.00 -16.08 8.29
N PHE A 17 -16.29 -16.32 8.48
CA PHE A 17 -16.85 -16.76 9.75
C PHE A 17 -16.27 -18.12 10.18
N ILE A 18 -16.18 -19.10 9.28
CA ILE A 18 -15.59 -20.42 9.57
C ILE A 18 -14.12 -20.31 9.94
N VAL A 19 -13.34 -19.47 9.25
CA VAL A 19 -11.92 -19.25 9.58
C VAL A 19 -11.77 -18.59 10.95
N VAL A 20 -12.54 -17.55 11.24
CA VAL A 20 -12.54 -16.90 12.57
C VAL A 20 -12.97 -17.89 13.65
N LEU A 21 -14.00 -18.68 13.41
CA LEU A 21 -14.47 -19.71 14.33
C LEU A 21 -13.42 -20.80 14.53
N GLY A 22 -12.74 -21.25 13.47
CA GLY A 22 -11.65 -22.21 13.53
C GLY A 22 -10.46 -21.68 14.33
N LEU A 23 -10.05 -20.43 14.08
CA LEU A 23 -9.01 -19.77 14.87
C LEU A 23 -9.42 -19.59 16.32
N ALA A 24 -10.69 -19.27 16.59
CA ALA A 24 -11.22 -19.13 17.93
C ALA A 24 -11.31 -20.47 18.66
N LEU A 25 -11.61 -21.58 17.97
CA LEU A 25 -11.61 -22.94 18.55
C LEU A 25 -10.19 -23.48 18.77
N LEU A 26 -9.23 -23.10 17.93
CA LEU A 26 -7.81 -23.47 18.05
C LEU A 26 -7.04 -22.59 19.04
N SER A 27 -7.50 -21.36 19.27
CA SER A 27 -6.94 -20.44 20.26
C SER A 27 -7.64 -20.65 21.60
N ASP A 28 -6.92 -20.51 22.71
CA ASP A 28 -7.57 -20.45 24.01
C ASP A 28 -8.36 -19.13 24.12
N ILE A 29 -9.64 -19.16 23.73
CA ILE A 29 -10.58 -18.03 23.79
C ILE A 29 -10.55 -17.37 25.17
N ARG A 30 -10.33 -18.15 26.24
CA ARG A 30 -10.27 -17.60 27.60
C ARG A 30 -9.02 -16.74 27.76
N GLN A 31 -7.88 -17.19 27.24
CA GLN A 31 -6.65 -16.42 27.27
C GLN A 31 -6.76 -15.13 26.45
N VAL A 32 -7.33 -15.19 25.24
CA VAL A 32 -7.59 -14.00 24.42
C VAL A 32 -8.55 -13.04 25.14
N GLY A 33 -9.63 -13.56 25.72
CA GLY A 33 -10.57 -12.79 26.52
C GLY A 33 -9.91 -12.10 27.73
N ASN A 34 -9.03 -12.81 28.43
CA ASN A 34 -8.26 -12.26 29.55
C ASN A 34 -7.33 -11.12 29.11
N HIS A 35 -6.64 -11.27 27.97
CA HIS A 35 -5.78 -10.21 27.43
C HIS A 35 -6.58 -8.99 26.97
N LEU A 36 -7.76 -9.18 26.37
CA LEU A 36 -8.65 -8.08 25.99
C LEU A 36 -9.26 -7.36 27.21
N ALA A 37 -9.59 -8.10 28.27
CA ALA A 37 -10.10 -7.53 29.52
C ALA A 37 -9.02 -6.74 30.27
N ALA A 38 -7.77 -7.23 30.26
CA ALA A 38 -6.62 -6.55 30.86
C ALA A 38 -6.07 -5.41 29.99
N PHE A 39 -6.53 -5.27 28.74
CA PHE A 39 -6.03 -4.27 27.81
C PHE A 39 -6.29 -2.84 28.30
N SER A 40 -5.29 -1.97 28.21
CA SER A 40 -5.46 -0.55 28.54
C SER A 40 -6.23 0.21 27.44
N TRP A 41 -7.56 0.12 27.46
CA TRP A 41 -8.46 0.77 26.51
C TRP A 41 -8.32 2.31 26.44
N ARG A 42 -7.66 2.92 27.43
CA ARG A 42 -7.28 4.34 27.41
C ARG A 42 -6.35 4.70 26.25
N LEU A 43 -5.60 3.72 25.73
CA LEU A 43 -4.71 3.90 24.58
C LEU A 43 -5.45 3.83 23.24
N LEU A 44 -6.72 3.39 23.22
CA LEU A 44 -7.50 3.22 21.99
C LEU A 44 -7.56 4.49 21.13
N PRO A 45 -7.82 5.71 21.68
CA PRO A 45 -7.82 6.92 20.87
C PRO A 45 -6.47 7.22 20.21
N LEU A 46 -5.34 6.88 20.85
CA LEU A 46 -4.00 7.06 20.28
C LEU A 46 -3.75 6.06 19.16
N ILE A 47 -4.14 4.80 19.35
CA ILE A 47 -4.03 3.74 18.34
C ILE A 47 -4.83 4.13 17.09
N LEU A 48 -6.11 4.48 17.27
CA LEU A 48 -6.97 4.92 16.17
C LEU A 48 -6.46 6.23 15.55
N GLY A 49 -5.92 7.14 16.35
CA GLY A 49 -5.29 8.37 15.88
C GLY A 49 -4.10 8.11 14.98
N GLY A 50 -3.24 7.14 15.33
CA GLY A 50 -2.10 6.71 14.50
C GLY A 50 -2.55 6.16 13.14
N THR A 51 -3.58 5.31 13.13
CA THR A 51 -4.14 4.76 11.88
C THR A 51 -4.83 5.84 11.03
N LEU A 52 -5.59 6.76 11.64
CA LEU A 52 -6.20 7.89 10.92
C LEU A 52 -5.15 8.85 10.36
N PHE A 53 -4.08 9.09 11.11
CA PHE A 53 -2.93 9.87 10.66
C PHE A 53 -2.27 9.23 9.44
N ASN A 54 -2.06 7.90 9.47
CA ASN A 54 -1.58 7.14 8.33
C ASN A 54 -2.47 7.33 7.10
N TYR A 55 -3.79 7.14 7.24
CA TYR A 55 -4.74 7.31 6.13
C TYR A 55 -4.78 8.74 5.60
N THR A 56 -4.62 9.74 6.47
CA THR A 56 -4.59 11.15 6.07
C THR A 56 -3.38 11.44 5.20
N LEU A 57 -2.19 10.98 5.59
CA LEU A 57 -0.98 11.16 4.79
C LEU A 57 -1.02 10.39 3.46
N ARG A 58 -1.59 9.17 3.47
CA ARG A 58 -1.80 8.41 2.22
C ARG A 58 -2.77 9.12 1.28
N PHE A 59 -3.82 9.73 1.82
CA PHE A 59 -4.72 10.54 1.02
C PHE A 59 -4.06 11.81 0.45
N ILE A 60 -3.24 12.51 1.25
CA ILE A 60 -2.45 13.65 0.77
C ILE A 60 -1.52 13.21 -0.38
N LYS A 61 -0.83 12.08 -0.21
CA LYS A 61 0.04 11.48 -1.24
C LYS A 61 -0.73 11.12 -2.51
N TRP A 62 -1.89 10.48 -2.37
CA TRP A 62 -2.81 10.18 -3.47
C TRP A 62 -3.18 11.45 -4.23
N HIS A 63 -3.67 12.48 -3.54
CA HIS A 63 -4.09 13.74 -4.17
C HIS A 63 -2.93 14.47 -4.83
N TYR A 64 -1.74 14.43 -4.23
CA TYR A 64 -0.50 14.94 -4.82
C TYR A 64 -0.20 14.24 -6.16
N TYR A 65 -0.27 12.91 -6.21
CA TYR A 65 -0.04 12.16 -7.46
C TYR A 65 -1.07 12.48 -8.55
N LEU A 66 -2.33 12.68 -8.21
CA LEU A 66 -3.34 13.12 -9.17
C LEU A 66 -2.94 14.46 -9.82
N GLY A 67 -2.44 15.40 -9.02
CA GLY A 67 -1.95 16.69 -9.51
C GLY A 67 -0.75 16.56 -10.47
N LEU A 68 0.12 15.58 -10.27
CA LEU A 68 1.27 15.32 -11.14
C LEU A 68 0.87 14.79 -12.52
N ILE A 69 -0.13 13.91 -12.59
CA ILE A 69 -0.59 13.36 -13.87
C ILE A 69 -1.54 14.30 -14.63
N GLY A 70 -1.83 15.49 -14.08
CA GLY A 70 -2.62 16.55 -14.71
C GLY A 70 -4.06 16.66 -14.20
N ILE A 71 -4.47 15.87 -13.21
CA ILE A 71 -5.82 15.89 -12.64
C ILE A 71 -5.89 16.96 -11.54
N ARG A 72 -5.95 18.24 -11.95
CA ARG A 72 -6.01 19.38 -11.01
C ARG A 72 -7.43 19.91 -10.76
N SER A 73 -8.37 19.59 -11.65
CA SER A 73 -9.77 20.03 -11.55
C SER A 73 -10.58 19.25 -10.49
N LEU A 74 -10.06 18.11 -10.02
CA LEU A 74 -10.75 17.28 -9.05
C LEU A 74 -10.68 17.90 -7.65
N SER A 75 -11.80 18.38 -7.15
CA SER A 75 -11.87 18.93 -5.79
C SER A 75 -11.40 17.92 -4.73
N TRP A 76 -10.77 18.43 -3.66
CA TRP A 76 -10.28 17.65 -2.52
C TRP A 76 -11.33 16.66 -1.97
N ARG A 77 -12.58 17.11 -1.81
CA ARG A 77 -13.68 16.28 -1.30
C ARG A 77 -14.02 15.10 -2.23
N ARG A 78 -14.00 15.32 -3.55
CA ARG A 78 -14.24 14.24 -4.53
C ARG A 78 -13.08 13.26 -4.56
N SER A 79 -11.85 13.78 -4.52
CA SER A 79 -10.64 12.95 -4.40
C SER A 79 -10.68 12.07 -3.16
N LEU A 80 -11.12 12.62 -2.01
CA LEU A 80 -11.25 11.87 -0.76
C LEU A 80 -12.29 10.75 -0.87
N ARG A 81 -13.45 11.01 -1.48
CA ARG A 81 -14.47 9.97 -1.71
C ARG A 81 -13.94 8.83 -2.56
N LEU A 82 -13.22 9.14 -3.66
CA LEU A 82 -12.60 8.12 -4.51
C LEU A 82 -11.53 7.31 -3.75
N PHE A 83 -10.73 7.99 -2.93
CA PHE A 83 -9.71 7.34 -2.11
C PHE A 83 -10.33 6.34 -1.12
N ILE A 84 -11.35 6.75 -0.37
CA ILE A 84 -12.07 5.90 0.60
C ILE A 84 -12.82 4.77 -0.12
N ALA A 85 -13.46 5.05 -1.25
CA ALA A 85 -14.13 4.03 -2.07
C ALA A 85 -13.19 2.93 -2.56
N GLY A 86 -11.88 3.23 -2.61
CA GLY A 86 -10.85 2.26 -2.96
C GLY A 86 -10.48 1.28 -1.85
N PHE A 87 -10.85 1.51 -0.58
CA PHE A 87 -10.44 0.65 0.54
C PHE A 87 -10.90 -0.80 0.41
N PRO A 88 -12.16 -1.10 0.02
CA PRO A 88 -12.59 -2.48 -0.19
C PRO A 88 -11.79 -3.21 -1.27
N LEU A 89 -11.22 -2.48 -2.24
CA LEU A 89 -10.42 -3.05 -3.34
C LEU A 89 -9.05 -3.55 -2.88
N ALA A 90 -8.60 -3.15 -1.70
CA ALA A 90 -7.34 -3.61 -1.12
C ALA A 90 -7.39 -5.09 -0.70
N VAL A 91 -8.59 -5.68 -0.56
CA VAL A 91 -8.80 -7.09 -0.18
C VAL A 91 -8.82 -7.99 -1.43
N THR A 92 -7.91 -7.73 -2.37
CA THR A 92 -7.73 -8.54 -3.58
C THR A 92 -6.31 -9.10 -3.62
N PRO A 93 -6.07 -10.31 -4.19
CA PRO A 93 -4.72 -10.85 -4.37
C PRO A 93 -3.83 -9.85 -5.10
N GLY A 94 -2.60 -9.64 -4.61
CA GLY A 94 -1.68 -8.61 -5.11
C GLY A 94 -2.22 -7.17 -5.12
N LYS A 95 -3.37 -6.88 -4.48
CA LYS A 95 -4.09 -5.59 -4.53
C LYS A 95 -4.44 -5.12 -5.95
N VAL A 96 -4.54 -6.05 -6.91
CA VAL A 96 -4.81 -5.74 -8.33
C VAL A 96 -6.14 -5.00 -8.50
N GLY A 97 -7.11 -5.24 -7.60
CA GLY A 97 -8.38 -4.53 -7.59
C GLY A 97 -8.26 -3.01 -7.48
N GLU A 98 -7.21 -2.50 -6.84
CA GLU A 98 -6.99 -1.05 -6.72
C GLU A 98 -6.80 -0.36 -8.08
N ALA A 99 -6.40 -1.09 -9.14
CA ALA A 99 -6.31 -0.54 -10.50
C ALA A 99 -7.65 0.02 -11.02
N LEU A 100 -8.79 -0.43 -10.46
CA LEU A 100 -10.12 0.13 -10.78
C LEU A 100 -10.25 1.61 -10.41
N LYS A 101 -9.43 2.13 -9.48
CA LYS A 101 -9.36 3.57 -9.20
C LYS A 101 -9.01 4.37 -10.46
N GLY A 102 -8.18 3.82 -11.35
CA GLY A 102 -7.86 4.46 -12.64
C GLY A 102 -9.06 4.57 -13.57
N VAL A 103 -9.97 3.58 -13.54
CA VAL A 103 -11.23 3.60 -14.29
C VAL A 103 -12.20 4.63 -13.70
N TRP A 104 -12.32 4.69 -12.37
CA TRP A 104 -13.16 5.69 -11.71
C TRP A 104 -12.65 7.11 -11.95
N LEU A 105 -11.33 7.33 -11.96
CA LEU A 105 -10.75 8.61 -12.34
C LEU A 105 -11.09 8.97 -13.78
N HIS A 106 -10.98 8.02 -14.71
CA HIS A 106 -11.39 8.26 -16.10
C HIS A 106 -12.87 8.69 -16.21
N GLN A 107 -13.77 8.06 -15.46
CA GLN A 107 -15.19 8.42 -15.45
C GLN A 107 -15.45 9.82 -14.88
N GLU A 108 -14.70 10.24 -13.87
CA GLU A 108 -14.88 11.54 -13.20
C GLU A 108 -14.16 12.70 -13.90
N THR A 109 -13.04 12.43 -14.58
CA THR A 109 -12.13 13.49 -15.07
C THR A 109 -11.78 13.38 -16.55
N GLY A 110 -12.23 12.32 -17.24
CA GLY A 110 -11.90 12.04 -18.64
C GLY A 110 -10.44 11.63 -18.89
N THR A 111 -9.61 11.57 -17.86
CA THR A 111 -8.18 11.20 -17.99
C THR A 111 -8.05 9.78 -18.51
N PRO A 112 -7.16 9.49 -19.48
CA PRO A 112 -6.98 8.13 -19.98
C PRO A 112 -6.68 7.14 -18.84
N VAL A 113 -7.39 5.99 -18.81
CA VAL A 113 -7.18 4.95 -17.79
C VAL A 113 -5.71 4.53 -17.71
N ALA A 114 -5.06 4.40 -18.87
CA ALA A 114 -3.65 4.03 -18.97
C ALA A 114 -2.72 5.02 -18.24
N ARG A 115 -3.08 6.31 -18.17
CA ARG A 115 -2.33 7.34 -17.44
C ARG A 115 -2.67 7.40 -15.95
N ALA A 116 -3.88 6.97 -15.56
CA ALA A 116 -4.35 6.99 -14.18
C ALA A 116 -3.94 5.75 -13.36
N VAL A 117 -3.90 4.56 -13.98
CA VAL A 117 -3.46 3.31 -13.32
C VAL A 117 -2.05 3.39 -12.70
N PRO A 118 -1.04 4.03 -13.35
CA PRO A 118 0.28 4.25 -12.75
C PRO A 118 0.28 4.92 -11.37
N VAL A 119 -0.75 5.69 -11.02
CA VAL A 119 -0.86 6.31 -9.68
C VAL A 119 -0.87 5.24 -8.59
N VAL A 120 -1.65 4.17 -8.79
CA VAL A 120 -1.74 3.06 -7.83
C VAL A 120 -0.40 2.34 -7.72
N LEU A 121 0.28 2.12 -8.85
CA LEU A 121 1.63 1.53 -8.87
C LEU A 121 2.63 2.41 -8.11
N ALA A 122 2.62 3.71 -8.34
CA ALA A 122 3.48 4.67 -7.66
C ALA A 122 3.22 4.70 -6.15
N GLU A 123 1.95 4.63 -5.71
CA GLU A 123 1.61 4.47 -4.30
C GLU A 123 2.22 3.21 -3.69
N ARG A 124 2.17 2.07 -4.40
CA ARG A 124 2.72 0.80 -3.91
C ARG A 124 4.24 0.83 -3.83
N ILE A 125 4.93 1.29 -4.87
CA ILE A 125 6.39 1.35 -4.88
C ILE A 125 6.88 2.34 -3.82
N SER A 126 6.27 3.53 -3.72
CA SER A 126 6.63 4.50 -2.67
C SER A 126 6.35 3.98 -1.26
N ASP A 127 5.25 3.26 -1.03
CA ASP A 127 4.98 2.62 0.26
C ASP A 127 5.98 1.49 0.56
N GLY A 128 6.33 0.68 -0.45
CA GLY A 128 7.34 -0.36 -0.31
C GLY A 128 8.69 0.22 0.08
N LEU A 129 9.14 1.27 -0.60
CA LEU A 129 10.37 1.99 -0.27
C LEU A 129 10.33 2.60 1.15
N ALA A 130 9.19 3.19 1.55
CA ALA A 130 9.01 3.74 2.89
C ALA A 130 9.10 2.67 4.00
N VAL A 131 8.40 1.54 3.81
CA VAL A 131 8.41 0.43 4.77
C VAL A 131 9.78 -0.23 4.84
N LEU A 132 10.48 -0.35 3.71
CA LEU A 132 11.87 -0.81 3.69
C LEU A 132 12.77 0.17 4.45
N ALA A 133 12.64 1.47 4.24
CA ALA A 133 13.41 2.47 4.99
C ALA A 133 13.22 2.31 6.51
N LEU A 134 11.99 2.10 6.99
CA LEU A 134 11.72 1.86 8.42
C LEU A 134 12.24 0.51 8.93
N SER A 135 12.16 -0.54 8.11
CA SER A 135 12.63 -1.88 8.50
C SER A 135 14.14 -2.07 8.43
N SER A 136 14.88 -1.15 7.78
CA SER A 136 16.34 -1.13 7.78
C SER A 136 16.94 -1.15 9.20
N LEU A 137 16.31 -0.47 10.16
CA LEU A 137 16.71 -0.48 11.57
C LEU A 137 16.59 -1.86 12.22
N GLY A 138 15.64 -2.70 11.78
CA GLY A 138 15.47 -4.05 12.33
C GLY A 138 16.16 -5.16 11.55
N VAL A 139 16.71 -4.88 10.35
CA VAL A 139 17.69 -5.77 9.71
C VAL A 139 18.92 -5.96 10.63
N ILE A 140 19.27 -4.94 11.42
CA ILE A 140 20.32 -5.03 12.45
C ILE A 140 19.93 -6.05 13.53
N ALA A 141 18.65 -6.11 13.92
CA ALA A 141 18.15 -7.03 14.95
C ALA A 141 17.99 -8.47 14.45
N TYR A 142 17.69 -8.65 13.15
CA TYR A 142 17.56 -9.97 12.52
C TYR A 142 18.41 -10.08 11.25
N PRO A 143 19.75 -10.20 11.39
CA PRO A 143 20.67 -10.18 10.26
C PRO A 143 20.34 -11.22 9.19
N ARG A 144 19.79 -12.38 9.56
CA ARG A 144 19.43 -13.46 8.62
C ARG A 144 18.58 -13.01 7.43
N TYR A 145 17.75 -11.97 7.59
CA TYR A 145 16.85 -11.50 6.54
C TYR A 145 17.44 -10.37 5.66
N TRP A 146 18.68 -9.94 5.92
CA TRP A 146 19.35 -8.89 5.14
C TRP A 146 19.38 -9.15 3.62
N PRO A 147 19.60 -10.40 3.11
CA PRO A 147 19.68 -10.61 1.67
C PRO A 147 18.34 -10.37 0.98
N ALA A 148 17.25 -10.90 1.55
CA ALA A 148 15.90 -10.71 1.01
C ALA A 148 15.51 -9.23 0.99
N PHE A 149 15.83 -8.51 2.07
CA PHE A 149 15.61 -7.07 2.15
C PHE A 149 16.38 -6.30 1.07
N ALA A 150 17.69 -6.59 0.91
CA ALA A 150 18.53 -5.94 -0.09
C ALA A 150 18.06 -6.25 -1.52
N SER A 151 17.61 -7.48 -1.80
CA SER A 151 17.05 -7.86 -3.10
C SER A 151 15.78 -7.07 -3.41
N ILE A 152 14.82 -6.98 -2.48
CA ILE A 152 13.57 -6.24 -2.70
C ILE A 152 13.85 -4.75 -2.90
N LEU A 153 14.69 -4.16 -2.05
CA LEU A 153 15.08 -2.76 -2.19
C LEU A 153 15.78 -2.51 -3.54
N GLY A 154 16.71 -3.38 -3.92
CA GLY A 154 17.41 -3.32 -5.20
C GLY A 154 16.46 -3.39 -6.39
N ILE A 155 15.47 -4.29 -6.37
CA ILE A 155 14.45 -4.42 -7.42
C ILE A 155 13.60 -3.16 -7.52
N LEU A 156 13.11 -2.62 -6.40
CA LEU A 156 12.29 -1.41 -6.40
C LEU A 156 13.09 -0.20 -6.90
N LEU A 157 14.32 -0.01 -6.41
CA LEU A 157 15.19 1.08 -6.85
C LEU A 157 15.56 0.94 -8.33
N LEU A 158 15.88 -0.27 -8.79
CA LEU A 158 16.14 -0.53 -10.20
C LEU A 158 14.92 -0.20 -11.06
N GLY A 159 13.72 -0.61 -10.64
CA GLY A 159 12.47 -0.27 -11.33
C GLY A 159 12.27 1.25 -11.43
N VAL A 160 12.49 1.99 -10.34
CA VAL A 160 12.43 3.46 -10.34
C VAL A 160 13.48 4.04 -11.29
N ILE A 161 14.75 3.62 -11.20
CA ILE A 161 15.83 4.13 -12.05
C ILE A 161 15.56 3.85 -13.52
N LEU A 162 15.23 2.60 -13.89
CA LEU A 162 14.92 2.22 -15.25
C LEU A 162 13.73 3.00 -15.81
N SER A 163 12.71 3.29 -14.98
CA SER A 163 11.57 4.12 -15.39
C SER A 163 11.97 5.54 -15.78
N GLN A 164 13.10 6.05 -15.30
CA GLN A 164 13.61 7.38 -15.60
C GLN A 164 14.54 7.41 -16.84
N ILE A 165 15.00 6.26 -17.33
CA ILE A 165 15.83 6.17 -18.53
C ILE A 165 14.94 6.19 -19.78
N ARG A 166 14.52 7.39 -20.18
CA ARG A 166 13.57 7.60 -21.29
C ARG A 166 13.98 6.93 -22.61
N PRO A 167 15.24 6.98 -23.06
CA PRO A 167 15.63 6.29 -24.29
C PRO A 167 15.46 4.77 -24.22
N ALA A 168 15.82 4.15 -23.09
CA ALA A 168 15.68 2.71 -22.89
C ALA A 168 14.20 2.30 -22.84
N ALA A 169 13.38 3.06 -22.11
CA ALA A 169 11.95 2.80 -22.02
C ALA A 169 11.24 2.96 -23.38
N LEU A 170 11.52 4.03 -24.13
CA LEU A 170 10.96 4.23 -25.46
C LEU A 170 11.45 3.19 -26.47
N TRP A 171 12.70 2.74 -26.36
CA TRP A 171 13.23 1.65 -27.18
C TRP A 171 12.49 0.33 -26.91
N CYS A 172 12.31 -0.04 -25.63
CA CYS A 172 11.54 -1.21 -25.23
C CYS A 172 10.08 -1.13 -25.72
N LEU A 173 9.45 0.05 -25.60
CA LEU A 173 8.11 0.28 -26.13
C LEU A 173 8.06 0.14 -27.65
N GLY A 174 9.06 0.66 -28.37
CA GLY A 174 9.18 0.49 -29.82
C GLY A 174 9.35 -0.97 -30.25
N LEU A 175 10.05 -1.79 -29.47
CA LEU A 175 10.11 -3.24 -29.69
C LEU A 175 8.78 -3.92 -29.40
N ALA A 176 8.11 -3.55 -28.31
CA ALA A 176 6.81 -4.10 -27.94
C ALA A 176 5.75 -3.78 -29.00
N GLU A 177 5.75 -2.57 -29.56
CA GLU A 177 4.84 -2.13 -30.62
C GLU A 177 5.03 -2.90 -31.94
N ARG A 178 6.19 -3.54 -32.16
CA ARG A 178 6.42 -4.41 -33.34
C ARG A 178 5.77 -5.78 -33.21
N LEU A 179 5.34 -6.18 -32.02
CA LEU A 179 4.65 -7.45 -31.81
C LEU A 179 3.17 -7.30 -32.21
N PRO A 180 2.61 -8.16 -33.08
CA PRO A 180 1.26 -8.00 -33.63
C PRO A 180 0.15 -8.05 -32.57
N LEU A 181 0.41 -8.68 -31.42
CA LEU A 181 -0.54 -8.77 -30.29
C LEU A 181 -0.56 -7.49 -29.44
N VAL A 182 0.54 -6.74 -29.43
CA VAL A 182 0.80 -5.60 -28.53
C VAL A 182 0.70 -4.26 -29.26
N SER A 183 0.93 -4.24 -30.58
CA SER A 183 0.85 -3.05 -31.44
C SER A 183 -0.45 -2.26 -31.25
N ARG A 184 -1.59 -2.96 -31.09
CA ARG A 184 -2.91 -2.37 -30.82
C ARG A 184 -3.00 -1.57 -29.51
N PHE A 185 -2.09 -1.78 -28.57
CA PHE A 185 -2.04 -1.09 -27.28
C PHE A 185 -0.94 -0.03 -27.19
N GLY A 186 -0.19 0.23 -28.27
CA GLY A 186 0.96 1.15 -28.25
C GLY A 186 0.65 2.51 -27.64
N ALA A 187 -0.47 3.14 -28.03
CA ALA A 187 -0.90 4.42 -27.46
C ALA A 187 -1.15 4.33 -25.93
N SER A 188 -1.78 3.26 -25.45
CA SER A 188 -2.00 3.04 -24.01
C SER A 188 -0.70 2.78 -23.27
N LEU A 189 0.25 2.03 -23.86
CA LEU A 189 1.55 1.77 -23.25
C LEU A 189 2.38 3.06 -23.12
N ARG A 190 2.30 3.96 -24.12
CA ARG A 190 2.94 5.27 -24.05
C ARG A 190 2.33 6.15 -22.96
N GLU A 191 1.00 6.22 -22.86
CA GLU A 191 0.31 6.95 -21.78
C GLU A 191 0.65 6.39 -20.40
N PHE A 192 0.72 5.07 -20.27
CA PHE A 192 1.14 4.40 -19.04
C PHE A 192 2.58 4.76 -18.65
N TYR A 193 3.49 4.73 -19.63
CA TYR A 193 4.88 5.11 -19.42
C TYR A 193 5.01 6.58 -19.03
N GLU A 194 4.35 7.51 -19.73
CA GLU A 194 4.43 8.94 -19.40
C GLU A 194 3.86 9.23 -18.00
N GLY A 195 2.76 8.56 -17.61
CA GLY A 195 2.26 8.61 -16.23
C GLY A 195 3.29 8.11 -15.22
N THR A 196 3.88 6.94 -15.47
CA THR A 196 4.93 6.32 -14.64
C THR A 196 6.16 7.24 -14.52
N PHE A 197 6.65 7.77 -15.64
CA PHE A 197 7.81 8.64 -15.70
C PHE A 197 7.65 9.88 -14.81
N VAL A 198 6.50 10.56 -14.93
CA VAL A 198 6.21 11.77 -14.14
C VAL A 198 6.08 11.46 -12.64
N LEU A 199 5.44 10.34 -12.29
CA LEU A 199 5.23 9.93 -10.89
C LEU A 199 6.53 9.50 -10.19
N PHE A 200 7.48 8.94 -10.93
CA PHE A 200 8.76 8.46 -10.40
C PHE A 200 9.93 9.44 -10.54
N ARG A 201 9.68 10.69 -10.99
CA ARG A 201 10.68 11.75 -10.96
C ARG A 201 11.32 11.86 -9.58
N PRO A 202 12.65 12.09 -9.46
CA PRO A 202 13.34 12.05 -8.17
C PRO A 202 12.68 12.87 -7.06
N GLY A 203 12.24 14.10 -7.37
CA GLY A 203 11.53 14.95 -6.40
C GLY A 203 10.17 14.39 -5.98
N ALA A 204 9.39 13.85 -6.93
CA ALA A 204 8.10 13.23 -6.63
C ALA A 204 8.25 11.95 -5.81
N THR A 205 9.21 11.10 -6.17
CA THR A 205 9.56 9.89 -5.43
C THR A 205 10.01 10.24 -4.01
N LEU A 206 10.89 11.23 -3.84
CA LEU A 206 11.38 11.65 -2.51
C LEU A 206 10.24 12.14 -1.62
N ILE A 207 9.36 13.01 -2.12
CA ILE A 207 8.18 13.48 -1.38
C ILE A 207 7.27 12.31 -1.01
N ALA A 208 6.96 11.44 -1.97
CA ALA A 208 6.05 10.33 -1.76
C ALA A 208 6.58 9.28 -0.77
N VAL A 209 7.87 8.93 -0.85
CA VAL A 209 8.53 8.05 0.10
C VAL A 209 8.59 8.72 1.48
N SER A 210 8.88 10.01 1.58
CA SER A 210 8.90 10.72 2.87
C SER A 210 7.54 10.72 3.54
N LEU A 211 6.47 11.05 2.80
CA LEU A 211 5.09 10.97 3.28
C LEU A 211 4.73 9.54 3.70
N GLY A 212 5.14 8.54 2.91
CA GLY A 212 4.98 7.13 3.22
C GLY A 212 5.67 6.74 4.52
N THR A 213 6.93 7.13 4.71
CA THR A 213 7.73 6.81 5.89
C THR A 213 7.09 7.39 7.14
N VAL A 214 6.63 8.64 7.11
CA VAL A 214 5.94 9.26 8.24
C VAL A 214 4.59 8.59 8.51
N ALA A 215 3.84 8.22 7.46
CA ALA A 215 2.58 7.50 7.60
C ALA A 215 2.78 6.12 8.26
N TRP A 216 3.74 5.34 7.77
CA TRP A 216 4.05 4.01 8.30
C TRP A 216 4.67 4.06 9.69
N LEU A 217 5.42 5.11 10.02
CA LEU A 217 5.88 5.34 11.39
C LEU A 217 4.70 5.54 12.34
N GLY A 218 3.68 6.31 11.94
CA GLY A 218 2.45 6.46 12.72
C GLY A 218 1.74 5.13 12.99
N GLU A 219 1.70 4.24 12.00
CA GLU A 219 1.16 2.89 12.17
C GLU A 219 2.04 2.03 13.10
N GLY A 220 3.37 2.14 12.98
CA GLY A 220 4.31 1.46 13.88
C GLY A 220 4.19 1.93 15.33
N LEU A 221 3.92 3.22 15.55
CA LEU A 221 3.61 3.76 16.87
C LEU A 221 2.24 3.30 17.38
N ALA A 222 1.25 3.14 16.49
CA ALA A 222 -0.01 2.50 16.84
C ALA A 222 0.20 1.06 17.35
N MET A 223 1.05 0.29 16.66
CA MET A 223 1.45 -1.04 17.12
C MET A 223 2.20 -0.99 18.47
N TYR A 224 3.06 0.00 18.68
CA TYR A 224 3.71 0.21 19.98
C TYR A 224 2.69 0.43 21.11
N TRP A 225 1.68 1.28 20.91
CA TRP A 225 0.63 1.48 21.91
C TRP A 225 -0.25 0.25 22.13
N VAL A 226 -0.44 -0.59 21.10
CA VAL A 226 -1.07 -1.91 21.28
C VAL A 226 -0.23 -2.78 22.22
N LEU A 227 1.09 -2.85 22.03
CA LEU A 227 1.98 -3.62 22.91
C LEU A 227 1.96 -3.11 24.36
N LEU A 228 1.95 -1.79 24.55
CA LEU A 228 1.81 -1.21 25.89
C LEU A 228 0.47 -1.54 26.53
N GLY A 229 -0.61 -1.52 25.73
CA GLY A 229 -1.94 -1.89 26.19
C GLY A 229 -2.02 -3.35 26.63
N LEU A 230 -1.19 -4.23 26.05
CA LEU A 230 -1.05 -5.64 26.43
C LEU A 230 -0.10 -5.86 27.63
N GLY A 231 0.46 -4.80 28.22
CA GLY A 231 1.33 -4.88 29.40
C GLY A 231 2.82 -5.06 29.09
N ILE A 232 3.25 -4.92 27.83
CA ILE A 232 4.67 -4.90 27.50
C ILE A 232 5.30 -3.60 28.00
N ALA A 233 6.49 -3.70 28.62
CA ALA A 233 7.17 -2.55 29.20
C ALA A 233 7.48 -1.46 28.15
N PRO A 234 7.26 -0.17 28.49
CA PRO A 234 7.60 0.93 27.61
C PRO A 234 9.11 1.06 27.45
N GLY A 235 9.56 1.39 26.25
CA GLY A 235 10.97 1.52 25.94
C GLY A 235 11.23 1.74 24.46
N THR A 236 12.39 2.31 24.16
CA THR A 236 12.88 2.52 22.78
C THR A 236 13.00 1.19 22.03
N ASN A 237 13.44 0.13 22.71
CA ASN A 237 13.51 -1.22 22.15
C ASN A 237 12.13 -1.75 21.76
N THR A 238 11.11 -1.55 22.59
CA THR A 238 9.74 -1.96 22.31
C THR A 238 9.16 -1.20 21.12
N ALA A 239 9.39 0.13 21.05
CA ALA A 239 8.94 0.95 19.93
C ALA A 239 9.65 0.57 18.62
N ALA A 240 10.97 0.38 18.64
CA ALA A 240 11.75 -0.06 17.49
C ALA A 240 11.28 -1.44 17.00
N THR A 241 11.02 -2.37 17.94
CA THR A 241 10.51 -3.71 17.62
C THR A 241 9.11 -3.63 16.99
N ALA A 242 8.22 -2.79 17.51
CA ALA A 242 6.88 -2.61 16.96
C ALA A 242 6.91 -2.09 15.52
N VAL A 243 7.67 -1.01 15.28
CA VAL A 243 7.85 -0.42 13.94
C VAL A 243 8.47 -1.43 12.99
N PHE A 244 9.49 -2.17 13.43
CA PHE A 244 10.14 -3.20 12.64
C PHE A 244 9.20 -4.35 12.30
N VAL A 245 8.57 -4.99 13.28
CA VAL A 245 7.71 -6.17 13.08
C VAL A 245 6.56 -5.82 12.16
N LEU A 246 5.92 -4.66 12.35
CA LEU A 246 4.86 -4.18 11.47
C LEU A 246 5.38 -3.96 10.03
N SER A 247 6.52 -3.30 9.88
CA SER A 247 7.10 -3.01 8.57
C SER A 247 7.52 -4.30 7.84
N PHE A 248 8.23 -5.18 8.55
CA PHE A 248 8.71 -6.45 8.03
C PHE A 248 7.56 -7.38 7.63
N SER A 249 6.56 -7.55 8.51
CA SER A 249 5.38 -8.37 8.20
C SER A 249 4.60 -7.83 6.99
N THR A 250 4.55 -6.51 6.81
CA THR A 250 3.95 -5.88 5.62
C THR A 250 4.73 -6.23 4.35
N VAL A 251 6.06 -6.18 4.38
CA VAL A 251 6.89 -6.56 3.21
C VAL A 251 6.71 -8.02 2.87
N ILE A 252 6.82 -8.92 3.86
CA ILE A 252 6.64 -10.36 3.64
C ILE A 252 5.23 -10.66 3.12
N GLY A 253 4.20 -10.07 3.72
CA GLY A 253 2.81 -10.22 3.28
C GLY A 253 2.55 -9.67 1.88
N ALA A 254 3.30 -8.65 1.44
CA ALA A 254 3.18 -8.14 0.08
C ALA A 254 3.85 -9.06 -0.96
N VAL A 255 4.94 -9.74 -0.60
CA VAL A 255 5.66 -10.66 -1.50
C VAL A 255 4.95 -12.02 -1.61
N SER A 256 4.21 -12.44 -0.59
CA SER A 256 3.50 -13.73 -0.57
C SER A 256 2.06 -13.70 -1.09
N ALA A 257 1.51 -12.52 -1.39
CA ALA A 257 0.12 -12.30 -1.84
C ALA A 257 -0.05 -12.36 -3.37
#